data_AF-A0AAV0XSE9-F1
#
_entry.id   AF-A0AAV0XSE9-F1
#
_cell.length_a   1.000
_cell.length_b   1.000
_cell.length_c   1.000
_cell.angle_alpha   90.00
_cell.angle_beta   90.00
_cell.angle_gamma   90.00
#
_symmetry.space_group_name_H-M   'P 1'
#
loop_
_entity.id
_entity.type
_entity.pdbx_description
1 polymer ?
#
loop_
_entity_poly.entity_id
_entity_poly.type
_entity_poly.pdbx_seq_one_letter_code
_entity_poly.pdbx_strand_id
1 'polypeptide(L)'
;MGKTFASPRCNHCAGPHRIPNCERFEAMSIKERQDLVEKNRLCFNCLYYGHRVDKCRFPQCSKCGKRHHEKLHTDGDSVDQPSTEPERVVTLAKVLTSQNNIISIVKNLDIYI
;
A
#
# COMPACT_ATOMS: atom_id res chain seq x y z
N MET A 1 -16.98 -20.88 -31.52
CA MET A 1 -16.24 -19.67 -31.10
C MET A 1 -15.95 -19.77 -29.60
N GLY A 2 -14.70 -20.00 -29.21
CA GLY A 2 -14.32 -20.10 -27.80
C GLY A 2 -14.24 -18.72 -27.15
N LYS A 3 -14.98 -18.50 -26.06
CA LYS A 3 -14.83 -17.29 -25.24
C LYS A 3 -13.54 -17.45 -24.43
N THR A 4 -12.49 -16.70 -24.76
CA THR A 4 -11.30 -16.62 -23.92
C THR A 4 -11.64 -15.84 -22.66
N PHE A 5 -11.50 -16.46 -21.50
CA PHE A 5 -11.70 -15.78 -20.22
C PHE A 5 -10.45 -14.96 -19.92
N ALA A 6 -10.48 -13.67 -20.24
CA ALA A 6 -9.43 -12.76 -19.82
C ALA A 6 -9.33 -12.79 -18.29
N SER A 7 -8.14 -13.08 -17.76
CA SER A 7 -7.89 -13.01 -16.32
C SER A 7 -8.23 -11.62 -15.80
N PRO A 8 -8.92 -11.51 -14.64
CA PRO A 8 -9.30 -10.21 -14.12
C PRO A 8 -8.04 -9.38 -13.83
N ARG A 9 -7.99 -8.17 -14.41
CA ARG A 9 -6.92 -7.21 -14.14
C ARG A 9 -7.32 -6.32 -12.97
N CYS A 10 -6.36 -6.02 -12.11
CA CYS A 10 -6.57 -5.19 -10.94
C CYS A 10 -6.72 -3.72 -11.36
N ASN A 11 -7.83 -3.08 -10.98
CA ASN A 11 -8.08 -1.68 -11.33
C ASN A 11 -7.19 -0.67 -10.57
N HIS A 12 -6.36 -1.14 -9.63
CA HIS A 12 -5.41 -0.31 -8.90
C HIS A 12 -3.98 -0.47 -9.42
N CYS A 13 -3.47 -1.70 -9.51
CA CYS A 13 -2.07 -1.96 -9.85
C CYS A 13 -1.85 -2.63 -11.23
N ALA A 14 -2.92 -2.87 -12.00
CA ALA A 14 -2.90 -3.57 -13.29
C ALA A 14 -2.38 -5.03 -13.28
N GLY A 15 -2.13 -5.61 -12.09
CA GLY A 15 -1.73 -7.01 -11.93
C GLY A 15 -2.85 -8.01 -12.23
N PRO A 16 -2.53 -9.32 -12.37
CA PRO A 16 -3.48 -10.37 -12.74
C PRO A 16 -4.31 -10.87 -11.54
N HIS A 17 -4.98 -9.95 -10.83
CA HIS A 17 -5.83 -10.24 -9.68
C HIS A 17 -6.96 -9.20 -9.54
N ARG A 18 -7.92 -9.46 -8.65
CA ARG A 18 -8.97 -8.49 -8.26
C ARG A 18 -8.49 -7.63 -7.09
N ILE A 19 -9.11 -6.46 -6.89
CA ILE A 19 -8.79 -5.53 -5.79
C ILE A 19 -8.72 -6.18 -4.40
N PRO A 20 -9.63 -7.09 -3.99
CA PRO A 20 -9.52 -7.77 -2.70
C PRO A 20 -8.19 -8.49 -2.46
N ASN A 21 -7.53 -8.96 -3.52
CA ASN A 21 -6.27 -9.70 -3.44
C ASN A 21 -5.06 -8.83 -3.83
N CYS A 22 -5.22 -7.50 -3.85
CA CYS A 22 -4.16 -6.59 -4.24
C CYS A 22 -3.33 -6.18 -3.03
N GLU A 23 -2.07 -6.60 -2.98
CA GLU A 23 -1.12 -6.25 -1.91
C GLU A 23 -0.89 -4.74 -1.81
N ARG A 24 -0.83 -4.03 -2.94
CA ARG A 24 -0.68 -2.56 -2.93
C ARG A 24 -1.89 -1.85 -2.33
N PHE A 25 -3.10 -2.37 -2.56
CA PHE A 25 -4.31 -1.86 -1.92
C PHE A 25 -4.30 -2.12 -0.41
N GLU A 26 -3.80 -3.28 0.02
CA GLU A 26 -3.63 -3.61 1.44
C GLU A 26 -2.50 -2.84 2.13
N ALA A 27 -1.54 -2.30 1.38
CA ALA A 27 -0.51 -1.43 1.95
C ALA A 27 -0.98 0.03 2.14
N MET A 28 -2.10 0.43 1.54
CA MET A 28 -2.67 1.78 1.70
C MET A 28 -3.31 1.97 3.07
N SER A 29 -3.37 3.22 3.56
CA SER A 29 -4.18 3.59 4.73
C SER A 29 -5.67 3.33 4.47
N ILE A 30 -6.49 3.21 5.52
CA ILE A 30 -7.92 2.93 5.34
C ILE A 30 -8.60 4.07 4.57
N LYS A 31 -8.25 5.32 4.86
CA LYS A 31 -8.74 6.48 4.12
C LYS A 31 -8.45 6.37 2.62
N GLU A 32 -7.21 6.10 2.25
CA GLU A 32 -6.84 5.95 0.84
C GLU A 32 -7.55 4.77 0.17
N ARG A 33 -7.79 3.68 0.89
CA ARG A 33 -8.59 2.55 0.38
C ARG A 33 -10.04 2.95 0.12
N GLN A 34 -10.65 3.70 1.04
CA GLN A 34 -12.02 4.22 0.88
C GLN A 34 -12.12 5.14 -0.34
N ASP A 35 -11.19 6.09 -0.48
CA ASP A 35 -11.12 7.00 -1.62
C ASP A 35 -10.97 6.25 -2.95
N LEU A 36 -10.13 5.19 -2.97
CA LEU A 36 -9.94 4.35 -4.14
C LEU A 36 -11.23 3.60 -4.53
N VAL A 37 -11.93 3.03 -3.54
CA VAL A 37 -13.19 2.31 -3.74
C VAL A 37 -14.26 3.23 -4.31
N GLU A 38 -14.36 4.45 -3.77
CA GLU A 38 -15.29 5.47 -4.26
C GLU A 38 -14.94 5.92 -5.69
N LYS A 39 -13.68 6.30 -5.93
CA LYS A 39 -13.20 6.77 -7.24
C LYS A 39 -13.41 5.74 -8.35
N ASN A 40 -13.22 4.46 -8.05
CA ASN A 40 -13.41 3.37 -9.00
C ASN A 40 -14.85 2.80 -9.02
N ARG A 41 -15.78 3.41 -8.27
CA ARG A 41 -17.19 2.99 -8.18
C ARG A 41 -17.34 1.51 -7.82
N LEU A 42 -16.50 1.04 -6.91
CA LEU A 42 -16.55 -0.32 -6.40
C LEU A 42 -17.56 -0.37 -5.25
N CYS A 43 -18.22 -1.51 -5.08
CA CYS A 43 -19.07 -1.74 -3.93
C CYS A 43 -18.21 -1.78 -2.65
N PHE A 44 -18.56 -0.96 -1.65
CA PHE A 44 -17.84 -0.92 -0.37
C PHE A 44 -17.81 -2.25 0.38
N ASN A 45 -18.76 -3.15 0.13
CA ASN A 45 -18.84 -4.44 0.83
C ASN A 45 -18.01 -5.55 0.18
N CYS A 46 -17.96 -5.61 -1.16
CA CYS A 46 -17.32 -6.71 -1.87
C CYS A 46 -16.17 -6.27 -2.79
N LEU A 47 -15.96 -4.97 -2.98
CA LEU A 47 -14.94 -4.37 -3.84
C LEU A 47 -15.07 -4.75 -5.33
N TYR A 48 -16.26 -5.14 -5.77
CA TYR A 48 -16.60 -5.40 -7.18
C TYR A 48 -17.43 -4.25 -7.78
N TYR A 49 -17.30 -4.07 -9.10
CA TYR A 49 -18.14 -3.17 -9.89
C TYR A 49 -19.55 -3.74 -10.11
N GLY A 50 -20.50 -2.87 -10.45
CA GLY A 50 -21.82 -3.23 -10.98
C GLY A 50 -22.97 -3.12 -9.98
N HIS A 51 -22.68 -2.87 -8.70
CA HIS A 51 -23.71 -2.61 -7.70
C HIS A 51 -23.17 -1.72 -6.56
N ARG A 52 -24.10 -1.15 -5.79
CA ARG A 52 -23.82 -0.39 -4.57
C ARG A 52 -24.01 -1.28 -3.34
N VAL A 53 -23.52 -0.82 -2.18
CA VAL A 53 -23.49 -1.57 -0.91
C VAL A 53 -24.86 -2.06 -0.42
N ASP A 54 -25.90 -1.25 -0.65
CA ASP A 54 -27.31 -1.52 -0.36
C ASP A 54 -27.86 -2.72 -1.14
N LYS A 55 -27.39 -2.91 -2.38
CA LYS A 55 -27.76 -4.04 -3.25
C LYS A 55 -26.77 -5.20 -3.21
N CYS A 56 -25.73 -5.11 -2.38
CA CYS A 56 -24.70 -6.14 -2.30
C CYS A 56 -25.26 -7.42 -1.66
N ARG A 57 -24.94 -8.59 -2.22
CA ARG A 57 -25.37 -9.89 -1.66
C ARG A 57 -24.30 -10.58 -0.82
N PHE A 58 -23.09 -10.01 -0.77
CA PHE A 58 -22.02 -10.54 0.08
C PHE A 58 -22.34 -10.34 1.56
N PRO A 59 -21.82 -11.21 2.43
CA PRO A 59 -22.00 -11.07 3.87
C PRO A 59 -21.45 -9.73 4.37
N GLN A 60 -21.91 -9.36 5.56
CA GLN A 60 -21.48 -8.15 6.29
C GLN A 60 -20.09 -8.38 6.89
N CYS A 61 -19.42 -7.30 7.30
CA CYS A 61 -18.14 -7.38 7.97
C CYS A 61 -18.24 -8.24 9.24
N SER A 62 -17.44 -9.30 9.32
CA SER A 62 -17.39 -10.23 10.45
C SER A 62 -17.05 -9.57 11.79
N LYS A 63 -16.29 -8.47 11.75
CA LYS A 63 -15.82 -7.75 12.95
C LYS A 63 -16.86 -6.83 13.60
N CYS A 64 -17.79 -6.24 12.84
CA CYS A 64 -18.75 -5.25 13.40
C CYS A 64 -20.18 -5.37 12.88
N GLY A 65 -20.48 -6.29 11.96
CA GLY A 65 -21.82 -6.44 11.40
C GLY A 65 -22.29 -5.25 10.54
N LYS A 66 -21.37 -4.40 10.05
CA LYS A 66 -21.71 -3.35 9.06
C LYS A 66 -21.39 -3.82 7.64
N ARG A 67 -22.04 -3.21 6.64
CA ARG A 67 -21.86 -3.58 5.22
C ARG A 67 -20.62 -2.93 4.62
N HIS A 68 -19.45 -3.47 4.94
CA HIS A 68 -18.18 -3.10 4.31
C HIS A 68 -17.23 -4.30 4.23
N HIS A 69 -16.30 -4.24 3.29
CA HIS A 69 -15.26 -5.25 3.16
C HIS A 69 -14.32 -5.18 4.35
N GLU A 70 -13.81 -6.31 4.83
CA GLU A 70 -12.93 -6.38 6.02
C GLU A 70 -11.69 -5.49 5.90
N LYS A 71 -11.16 -5.33 4.68
CA LYS A 71 -10.03 -4.42 4.36
C LYS A 71 -10.36 -2.92 4.48
N LEU A 72 -11.62 -2.53 4.65
CA LEU A 72 -12.07 -1.16 4.90
C LEU A 72 -12.50 -0.93 6.35
N HIS A 73 -12.35 -1.94 7.22
CA HIS A 73 -12.82 -1.86 8.59
C HIS A 73 -11.93 -0.93 9.43
N THR A 74 -12.53 0.12 9.99
CA THR A 74 -11.90 0.97 11.01
C THR A 74 -12.42 0.59 12.38
N ASP A 75 -11.52 0.12 13.26
CA ASP A 75 -11.81 -0.01 14.68
C ASP A 75 -11.93 1.40 15.28
N GLY A 76 -12.93 1.64 16.13
CA GLY A 76 -13.40 2.97 16.55
C GLY A 76 -12.37 3.93 17.19
N ASP A 77 -11.13 3.51 17.40
CA ASP A 77 -10.04 4.30 18.00
C ASP A 77 -8.80 4.45 17.09
N SER A 78 -8.80 3.91 15.88
CA SER A 78 -7.65 3.95 14.98
C SER A 78 -7.74 5.13 14.02
N VAL A 79 -7.29 6.31 14.47
CA VAL A 79 -6.85 7.38 13.57
C VAL A 79 -5.68 6.83 12.75
N ASP A 80 -5.89 6.63 11.44
CA ASP A 80 -4.90 6.17 10.46
C ASP A 80 -3.56 6.90 10.69
N GLN A 81 -2.56 6.20 11.20
CA GLN A 81 -1.19 6.57 10.91
C GLN A 81 -0.93 6.20 9.45
N PRO A 82 -0.28 7.09 8.66
CA PRO A 82 0.15 6.72 7.32
C PRO A 82 1.03 5.48 7.44
N SER A 83 0.74 4.47 6.64
CA SER A 83 1.58 3.29 6.45
C SER A 83 2.94 3.70 5.89
N THR A 84 3.85 4.17 6.76
CA THR A 84 5.26 4.25 6.43
C THR A 84 5.86 2.86 6.51
N GLU A 85 6.14 2.24 5.37
CA GLU A 85 7.10 1.16 5.25
C GLU A 85 8.05 1.49 4.07
N PRO A 86 9.39 1.31 4.17
CA PRO A 86 10.17 0.81 5.30
C PRO A 86 11.24 1.82 5.77
N GLU A 87 11.40 1.96 7.08
CA GLU A 87 12.59 2.58 7.71
C GLU A 87 13.90 1.79 7.45
N ARG A 88 13.89 0.76 6.59
CA ARG A 88 15.07 -0.03 6.24
C ARG A 88 16.04 0.66 5.29
N VAL A 89 15.62 1.69 4.56
CA VAL A 89 16.51 2.42 3.64
C VAL A 89 17.47 3.37 4.37
N VAL A 90 17.11 3.86 5.56
CA VAL A 90 17.93 4.83 6.29
C VAL A 90 19.17 4.15 6.92
N THR A 91 19.08 2.87 7.28
CA THR A 91 20.21 2.13 7.86
C THR A 91 21.32 1.87 6.85
N LEU A 92 20.99 1.56 5.58
CA LEU A 92 22.00 1.28 4.56
C LEU A 92 22.77 2.55 4.14
N ALA A 93 22.08 3.69 4.03
CA ALA A 93 22.70 4.96 3.70
C ALA A 93 23.74 5.40 4.76
N LYS A 94 23.45 5.17 6.05
CA LYS A 94 24.39 5.47 7.14
C LYS A 94 25.63 4.57 7.14
N VAL A 95 25.48 3.29 6.80
CA VAL A 95 26.61 2.34 6.77
C VAL A 95 27.58 2.65 5.61
N LEU A 96 27.07 3.06 4.44
CA LEU A 96 27.93 3.41 3.29
C LEU A 96 28.72 4.71 3.51
N THR A 97 28.22 5.65 4.32
CA THR A 97 28.93 6.90 4.61
C THR A 97 30.09 6.76 5.60
N SER A 98 30.21 5.63 6.30
CA SER A 98 31.31 5.38 7.25
C SER A 98 32.57 4.77 6.64
N GLN A 99 32.63 4.57 5.32
CA GLN A 99 33.79 3.98 4.63
C GLN A 99 34.51 4.92 3.64
N ASN A 100 34.37 6.24 3.80
CA ASN A 100 35.18 7.20 3.05
C ASN A 100 36.30 7.79 3.93
N ASN A 101 37.29 6.94 4.24
CA ASN A 101 38.51 7.31 4.96
C ASN A 101 39.67 7.65 4.00
N ILE A 102 39.45 8.60 3.07
CA ILE A 102 40.53 9.12 2.19
C ILE A 102 40.32 10.61 1.93
N ILE A 103 40.40 11.47 2.95
CA ILE A 103 40.87 12.86 2.80
C ILE A 103 41.53 13.27 4.12
N SER A 104 42.78 12.86 4.35
CA SER A 104 43.69 13.49 5.32
C SER A 104 45.15 13.04 5.10
N ILE A 105 45.55 12.81 3.85
CA ILE A 105 46.97 12.66 3.50
C ILE A 105 47.57 14.08 3.56
N VAL A 106 47.95 14.48 4.78
CA VAL A 106 49.02 15.42 5.12
C VAL A 106 49.18 16.61 4.15
N LYS A 107 48.24 17.57 4.23
CA LYS A 107 48.64 18.98 4.14
C LYS A 107 49.17 19.35 5.52
N ASN A 108 50.42 19.83 5.59
CA ASN A 108 51.21 20.26 6.77
C ASN A 108 52.28 19.28 7.28
N LEU A 109 53.17 18.84 6.38
CA LEU A 109 54.60 18.85 6.73
C LEU A 109 55.20 20.13 6.11
N ASP A 110 55.15 21.22 6.85
CA ASP A 110 55.92 22.42 6.55
C ASP A 110 57.39 22.19 6.92
N ILE A 111 58.30 22.63 6.04
CA ILE A 111 59.66 23.07 6.35
C ILE A 111 60.63 21.95 6.84
N TYR A 112 61.46 21.45 5.93
CA TYR A 112 62.92 21.33 6.16
C TYR A 112 63.64 21.14 4.81
N ILE A 113 64.61 22.03 4.57
CA ILE A 113 65.55 22.19 3.43
C ILE A 113 65.02 22.93 2.20
#